data_AF-A0A1E4E696-F1
#
_entry.id   AF-A0A1E4E696-F1
#
_cell.length_a   1.000
_cell.length_b   1.000
_cell.length_c   1.000
_cell.angle_alpha   90.00
_cell.angle_beta   90.00
_cell.angle_gamma   90.00
#
_symmetry.space_group_name_H-M   'P 1'
#
loop_
_entity.id
_entity.type
_entity.pdbx_description
1 polymer ?
#
loop_
_entity_poly.entity_id
_entity_poly.type
_entity_poly.pdbx_seq_one_letter_code
_entity_poly.pdbx_strand_id
1 'polypeptide(L)'
;MANLTSEQNQRAVLSLTALWGLVESGLGGFLFALKIPLTGLLVGGFAIIIIILLASFSKDPAQQIIKSTLLVLLIKGMVSPHAPITAYLAVSFQGFTGALFFYLLPNRAMAAILLGFFAMAESALQKILLLTIVFGRSLWLAVNTFFETLMKDFNGSAHFSWYIITLYVLLHALWGIFLGAWAVSLPAKLNFRKEGVIAAYRQFTPGSQEMVFGKPNKRKRFVFLISILVFVGFVILFMKPGKGTPTTLIYFIARAAAMLGLLFLVLRPLVLFIFKRFLNKTSQQNKEQVATLLFQMEGLKKYILPAWQMTAKKNPLARLFLFIQNLLILTLYLPPSQIYIFSSPVRTGKTTGLQQWIKNREQVAGILTPDVEGKRMLYDIGSKKFTLLQVDNDFPGAKISIGRFIFSADVIQQARQILMNASGKEEWLIIDEVGKLEVYQNAGLEPAISAIIEKYRLNSGFGKLLLVIRKEILPDAIKKYNLQASIVLEDLSVLSAG
;
A
#
# COMPACT_ATOMS: atom_id res chain seq x y z
N MET A 1 -0.71 -5.03 27.41
CA MET A 1 -0.12 -4.08 26.43
C MET A 1 1.00 -4.80 25.70
N ALA A 2 1.24 -4.55 24.42
CA ALA A 2 2.38 -5.15 23.74
C ALA A 2 3.67 -4.51 24.27
N ASN A 3 4.54 -5.29 24.93
CA ASN A 3 5.86 -4.84 25.40
C ASN A 3 6.81 -4.72 24.21
N LEU A 4 6.57 -3.74 23.35
CA LEU A 4 7.50 -3.35 22.28
C LEU A 4 8.39 -2.22 22.78
N THR A 5 9.65 -2.22 22.34
CA THR A 5 10.58 -1.10 22.61
C THR A 5 10.05 0.19 21.97
N SER A 6 10.53 1.36 22.43
CA SER A 6 10.14 2.66 21.86
C SER A 6 10.35 2.72 20.34
N GLU A 7 11.43 2.13 19.85
CA GLU A 7 11.76 2.03 18.43
C GLU A 7 10.81 1.10 17.66
N GLN A 8 10.46 -0.06 18.23
CA GLN A 8 9.48 -0.98 17.65
C GLN A 8 8.09 -0.35 17.55
N ASN A 9 7.68 0.44 18.54
CA ASN A 9 6.41 1.17 18.52
C ASN A 9 6.38 2.23 17.42
N GLN A 10 7.46 3.00 17.24
CA GLN A 10 7.54 3.99 16.15
C GLN A 10 7.44 3.33 14.77
N ARG A 11 8.12 2.19 14.58
CA ARG A 11 8.05 1.42 13.34
C ARG A 11 6.66 0.85 13.10
N ALA A 12 6.02 0.29 14.13
CA ALA A 12 4.65 -0.21 14.04
C ALA A 12 3.68 0.88 13.60
N VAL A 13 3.79 2.07 14.18
CA VAL A 13 2.97 3.25 13.82
C VAL A 13 3.17 3.65 12.36
N LEU A 14 4.41 3.70 11.90
CA LEU A 14 4.75 4.05 10.52
C LEU A 14 4.20 2.99 9.54
N SER A 15 4.43 1.70 9.80
CA SER A 15 3.91 0.58 9.00
C SER A 15 2.37 0.55 8.96
N LEU A 16 1.70 0.82 10.08
CA LEU A 16 0.24 0.90 10.15
C LEU A 16 -0.30 2.09 9.35
N THR A 17 0.37 3.24 9.42
CA THR A 17 0.00 4.43 8.64
C THR A 17 0.17 4.17 7.14
N ALA A 18 1.26 3.51 6.74
CA ALA A 18 1.48 3.09 5.35
C ALA A 18 0.40 2.08 4.92
N LEU A 19 0.08 1.07 5.74
CA LEU A 19 -0.97 0.12 5.44
C LEU A 19 -2.34 0.79 5.28
N TRP A 20 -2.65 1.79 6.12
CA TRP A 20 -3.88 2.57 5.99
C TRP A 20 -3.92 3.32 4.67
N GLY A 21 -2.83 4.01 4.31
CA GLY A 21 -2.69 4.67 3.00
C GLY A 21 -2.87 3.72 1.82
N LEU A 22 -2.31 2.50 1.91
CA LEU A 22 -2.44 1.45 0.89
C LEU A 22 -3.87 0.94 0.76
N VAL A 23 -4.55 0.70 1.87
CA VAL A 23 -5.95 0.26 1.86
C VAL A 23 -6.86 1.37 1.31
N GLU A 24 -6.63 2.62 1.71
CA GLU A 24 -7.47 3.75 1.28
C GLU A 24 -7.28 4.15 -0.17
N SER A 25 -6.04 4.15 -0.64
CA SER A 25 -5.69 4.65 -1.99
C SER A 25 -5.63 3.52 -3.01
N GLY A 26 -5.14 2.34 -2.61
CA GLY A 26 -5.01 1.16 -3.45
C GLY A 26 -6.30 0.34 -3.49
N LEU A 27 -6.63 -0.33 -2.37
CA LEU A 27 -7.80 -1.23 -2.31
C LEU A 27 -9.11 -0.45 -2.49
N GLY A 28 -9.27 0.69 -1.84
CA GLY A 28 -10.45 1.55 -1.99
C GLY A 28 -10.63 2.05 -3.43
N GLY A 29 -9.56 2.53 -4.07
CA GLY A 29 -9.58 2.97 -5.46
C GLY A 29 -9.91 1.84 -6.44
N PHE A 30 -9.30 0.67 -6.25
CA PHE A 30 -9.56 -0.52 -7.07
C PHE A 30 -11.00 -1.03 -6.94
N LEU A 31 -11.50 -1.18 -5.70
CA LEU A 31 -12.86 -1.67 -5.50
C LEU A 31 -13.91 -0.67 -5.99
N PHE A 32 -13.65 0.64 -5.89
CA PHE A 32 -14.50 1.68 -6.45
C PHE A 32 -14.56 1.56 -7.99
N ALA A 33 -13.40 1.39 -8.64
CA ALA A 33 -13.34 1.20 -10.09
C ALA A 33 -14.09 -0.06 -10.57
N LEU A 34 -14.05 -1.14 -9.78
CA LEU A 34 -14.77 -2.38 -10.06
C LEU A 34 -16.27 -2.34 -9.69
N LYS A 35 -16.77 -1.25 -9.10
CA LYS A 35 -18.15 -1.11 -8.61
C LYS A 35 -18.58 -2.26 -7.69
N ILE A 36 -17.65 -2.79 -6.89
CA ILE A 36 -17.96 -3.87 -5.95
C ILE A 36 -18.89 -3.32 -4.87
N PRO A 37 -20.02 -3.99 -4.55
CA PRO A 37 -20.89 -3.57 -3.47
C PRO A 37 -20.17 -3.74 -2.11
N LEU A 38 -20.62 -3.01 -1.08
CA LEU A 38 -20.11 -3.14 0.29
C LEU A 38 -18.64 -2.72 0.51
N THR A 39 -18.04 -1.97 -0.42
CA THR A 39 -16.67 -1.42 -0.28
C THR A 39 -16.44 -0.63 0.99
N GLY A 40 -17.44 0.17 1.41
CA GLY A 40 -17.39 0.91 2.67
C GLY A 40 -17.20 0.02 3.90
N LEU A 41 -17.79 -1.18 3.93
CA LEU A 41 -17.62 -2.12 5.04
C LEU A 41 -16.19 -2.66 5.12
N LEU A 42 -15.56 -2.93 3.97
CA LEU A 42 -14.20 -3.45 3.91
C LEU A 42 -13.18 -2.34 4.20
N VAL A 43 -13.19 -1.26 3.42
CA VAL A 43 -12.22 -0.16 3.52
C VAL A 43 -12.33 0.52 4.89
N GLY A 44 -13.56 0.87 5.30
CA GLY A 44 -13.79 1.44 6.63
C GLY A 44 -13.48 0.46 7.76
N GLY A 45 -13.65 -0.85 7.52
CA GLY A 45 -13.34 -1.87 8.53
C GLY A 45 -11.85 -1.94 8.81
N PHE A 46 -11.03 -1.91 7.75
CA PHE A 46 -9.58 -1.79 7.87
C PHE A 46 -9.17 -0.48 8.57
N ALA A 47 -9.80 0.65 8.23
CA ALA A 47 -9.52 1.92 8.90
C ALA A 47 -9.76 1.84 10.41
N ILE A 48 -10.90 1.29 10.84
CA ILE A 48 -11.21 1.09 12.28
C ILE A 48 -10.14 0.22 12.95
N ILE A 49 -9.81 -0.92 12.35
CA ILE A 49 -8.79 -1.84 12.89
C ILE A 49 -7.44 -1.12 13.03
N ILE A 50 -7.02 -0.40 12.00
CA ILE A 50 -5.72 0.28 11.99
C ILE A 50 -5.69 1.42 13.02
N ILE A 51 -6.74 2.24 13.13
CA ILE A 51 -6.82 3.32 14.13
C ILE A 51 -6.72 2.76 15.55
N ILE A 52 -7.41 1.64 15.83
CA ILE A 52 -7.35 0.99 17.15
C ILE A 52 -5.95 0.42 17.43
N LEU A 53 -5.27 -0.12 16.42
CA LEU A 53 -3.89 -0.58 16.54
C LEU A 53 -2.92 0.59 16.74
N LEU A 54 -3.09 1.71 16.02
CA LEU A 54 -2.32 2.93 16.23
C LEU A 54 -2.45 3.41 17.69
N ALA A 55 -3.67 3.42 18.23
CA ALA A 55 -3.89 3.73 19.65
C ALA A 55 -3.20 2.75 20.61
N SER A 56 -3.04 1.49 20.21
CA SER A 56 -2.42 0.43 21.02
C SER A 56 -0.88 0.50 21.02
N PHE A 57 -0.28 1.03 19.95
CA PHE A 57 1.18 1.15 19.79
C PHE A 57 1.73 2.55 20.08
N SER A 58 0.89 3.48 20.56
CA SER A 58 1.28 4.88 20.80
C SER A 58 1.17 5.26 22.27
N LYS A 59 2.09 6.11 22.73
CA LYS A 59 2.01 6.73 24.07
C LYS A 59 0.87 7.74 24.15
N ASP A 60 0.71 8.54 23.09
CA ASP A 60 -0.33 9.56 22.93
C ASP A 60 -1.26 9.21 21.76
N PRO A 61 -2.29 8.36 21.98
CA PRO A 61 -3.15 7.83 20.92
C PRO A 61 -3.79 8.91 20.05
N ALA A 62 -4.41 9.93 20.66
CA ALA A 62 -5.16 10.94 19.94
C ALA A 62 -4.28 11.74 18.97
N GLN A 63 -3.11 12.19 19.44
CA GLN A 63 -2.16 12.93 18.60
C GLN A 63 -1.62 12.06 17.47
N GLN A 64 -1.29 10.79 17.76
CA GLN A 64 -0.78 9.89 16.73
C GLN A 64 -1.84 9.56 15.68
N ILE A 65 -3.09 9.35 16.08
CA ILE A 65 -4.20 9.11 15.14
C ILE A 65 -4.36 10.33 14.23
N ILE A 66 -4.41 11.56 14.76
CA ILE A 66 -4.52 12.79 13.96
C ILE A 66 -3.37 12.87 12.96
N LYS A 67 -2.12 12.67 13.41
CA LYS A 67 -0.95 12.71 12.53
C LYS A 67 -1.07 11.69 11.40
N SER A 68 -1.41 10.44 11.71
CA SER A 68 -1.61 9.38 10.72
C SER A 68 -2.77 9.68 9.77
N THR A 69 -3.89 10.22 10.25
CA THR A 69 -5.03 10.62 9.41
C THR A 69 -4.63 11.69 8.41
N LEU A 70 -3.92 12.73 8.84
CA LEU A 70 -3.44 13.78 7.93
C LEU A 70 -2.50 13.20 6.86
N LEU A 71 -1.54 12.36 7.24
CA LEU A 71 -0.63 11.71 6.30
C LEU A 71 -1.37 10.82 5.29
N VAL A 72 -2.37 10.04 5.74
CA VAL A 72 -3.19 9.20 4.86
C VAL A 72 -4.03 10.04 3.90
N LEU A 73 -4.59 11.18 4.35
CA LEU A 73 -5.30 12.11 3.47
C LEU A 73 -4.39 12.72 2.41
N LEU A 74 -3.16 13.09 2.78
CA LEU A 74 -2.15 13.58 1.83
C LEU A 74 -1.81 12.51 0.78
N ILE A 75 -1.52 11.29 1.22
CA ILE A 75 -1.25 10.14 0.35
C ILE A 75 -2.44 9.90 -0.59
N LYS A 76 -3.67 9.89 -0.08
CA LYS A 76 -4.89 9.68 -0.88
C LYS A 76 -5.08 10.80 -1.92
N GLY A 77 -4.74 12.03 -1.55
CA GLY A 77 -4.72 13.18 -2.46
C GLY A 77 -3.69 13.05 -3.57
N MET A 78 -2.49 12.55 -3.26
CA MET A 78 -1.39 12.41 -4.21
C MET A 78 -1.56 11.18 -5.13
N VAL A 79 -1.92 10.03 -4.57
CA VAL A 79 -2.00 8.74 -5.28
C VAL A 79 -3.32 8.59 -6.02
N SER A 80 -4.42 9.13 -5.47
CA SER A 80 -5.77 8.96 -6.04
C SER A 80 -6.57 10.27 -6.04
N PRO A 81 -6.10 11.35 -6.69
CA PRO A 81 -6.78 12.66 -6.71
C PRO A 81 -8.18 12.64 -7.34
N HIS A 82 -8.54 11.54 -8.01
CA HIS A 82 -9.83 11.32 -8.65
C HIS A 82 -10.85 10.64 -7.72
N ALA A 83 -10.47 10.29 -6.49
CA ALA A 83 -11.37 9.67 -5.53
C ALA A 83 -12.58 10.59 -5.22
N PRO A 84 -13.77 10.03 -4.98
CA PRO A 84 -14.94 10.83 -4.62
C PRO A 84 -14.71 11.55 -3.29
N ILE A 85 -15.30 12.73 -3.15
CA ILE A 85 -15.13 13.59 -1.97
C ILE A 85 -15.59 12.89 -0.69
N THR A 86 -16.65 12.08 -0.79
CA THR A 86 -17.16 11.25 0.31
C THR A 86 -16.10 10.30 0.86
N ALA A 87 -15.14 9.84 0.04
CA ALA A 87 -14.04 9.00 0.53
C ALA A 87 -13.03 9.79 1.38
N TYR A 88 -12.77 11.06 1.08
CA TYR A 88 -11.92 11.91 1.92
C TYR A 88 -12.62 12.28 3.23
N LEU A 89 -13.93 12.55 3.16
CA LEU A 89 -14.76 12.82 4.33
C LEU A 89 -14.82 11.59 5.26
N ALA A 90 -14.99 10.39 4.70
CA ALA A 90 -15.00 9.16 5.48
C ALA A 90 -13.69 8.94 6.26
N VAL A 91 -12.53 9.06 5.60
CA VAL A 91 -11.22 8.91 6.26
C VAL A 91 -11.01 9.97 7.34
N SER A 92 -11.39 11.22 7.05
CA SER A 92 -11.30 12.32 8.02
C SER A 92 -12.17 12.03 9.23
N PHE A 93 -13.43 11.65 9.02
CA PHE A 93 -14.39 11.35 10.08
C PHE A 93 -13.90 10.20 10.95
N GLN A 94 -13.45 9.10 10.35
CA GLN A 94 -12.92 7.93 11.06
C GLN A 94 -11.72 8.31 11.94
N GLY A 95 -10.75 9.04 11.36
CA GLY A 95 -9.56 9.48 12.05
C GLY A 95 -9.83 10.43 13.21
N PHE A 96 -10.55 11.52 12.96
CA PHE A 96 -10.82 12.53 13.98
C PHE A 96 -11.77 12.02 15.06
N THR A 97 -12.78 11.22 14.71
CA THR A 97 -13.67 10.58 15.71
C THR A 97 -12.89 9.59 16.56
N GLY A 98 -11.97 8.83 15.96
CA GLY A 98 -11.07 7.95 16.69
C GLY A 98 -10.20 8.71 17.68
N ALA A 99 -9.55 9.77 17.23
CA ALA A 99 -8.75 10.63 18.09
C ALA A 99 -9.57 11.24 19.24
N LEU A 100 -10.80 11.70 18.96
CA LEU A 100 -11.72 12.24 19.95
C LEU A 100 -12.07 11.21 21.03
N PHE A 101 -12.47 9.99 20.64
CA PHE A 101 -12.84 8.97 21.62
C PHE A 101 -11.65 8.46 22.43
N PHE A 102 -10.48 8.28 21.81
CA PHE A 102 -9.26 7.89 22.54
C PHE A 102 -8.68 9.03 23.39
N TYR A 103 -9.11 10.27 23.18
CA TYR A 103 -8.81 11.40 24.06
C TYR A 103 -9.79 11.48 25.24
N LEU A 104 -11.10 11.40 24.98
CA LEU A 104 -12.15 11.63 25.98
C LEU A 104 -12.39 10.44 26.92
N LEU A 105 -12.20 9.20 26.42
CA LEU A 105 -12.60 8.00 27.16
C LEU A 105 -11.40 7.28 27.76
N PRO A 106 -11.34 7.10 29.09
CA PRO A 106 -10.28 6.33 29.74
C PRO A 106 -10.29 4.85 29.33
N ASN A 107 -11.49 4.30 29.13
CA ASN A 107 -11.65 2.91 28.72
C ASN A 107 -11.43 2.76 27.20
N ARG A 108 -10.24 2.29 26.84
CA ARG A 108 -9.82 2.07 25.44
C ARG A 108 -10.72 1.09 24.68
N ALA A 109 -11.30 0.11 25.37
CA ALA A 109 -12.21 -0.83 24.72
C ALA A 109 -13.53 -0.15 24.33
N MET A 110 -14.06 0.71 25.21
CA MET A 110 -15.24 1.51 24.90
C MET A 110 -14.96 2.51 23.77
N ALA A 111 -13.80 3.18 23.81
CA ALA A 111 -13.38 4.07 22.73
C ALA A 111 -13.33 3.36 21.36
N ALA A 112 -12.76 2.15 21.32
CA ALA A 112 -12.69 1.32 20.12
C ALA A 112 -14.08 0.90 19.61
N ILE A 113 -14.99 0.51 20.49
CA ILE A 113 -16.37 0.12 20.15
C ILE A 113 -17.15 1.32 19.59
N LEU A 114 -17.07 2.47 20.25
CA LEU A 114 -17.76 3.69 19.82
C LEU A 114 -17.18 4.20 18.50
N LEU A 115 -15.86 4.17 18.32
CA LEU A 115 -15.23 4.45 17.03
C LEU A 115 -15.82 3.55 15.95
N GLY A 116 -15.86 2.24 16.17
CA GLY A 116 -16.41 1.29 15.22
C GLY A 116 -17.87 1.58 14.86
N PHE A 117 -18.72 1.83 15.87
CA PHE A 117 -20.12 2.21 15.69
C PHE A 117 -20.28 3.46 14.82
N PHE A 118 -19.67 4.58 15.22
CA PHE A 118 -19.85 5.86 14.54
C PHE A 118 -19.22 5.86 13.14
N ALA A 119 -18.04 5.26 12.97
CA ALA A 119 -17.39 5.16 11.67
C ALA A 119 -18.22 4.37 10.64
N MET A 120 -18.84 3.26 11.07
CA MET A 120 -19.67 2.46 10.16
C MET A 120 -21.05 3.07 9.93
N ALA A 121 -21.67 3.65 10.96
CA ALA A 121 -22.93 4.36 10.84
C ALA A 121 -22.79 5.55 9.89
N GLU A 122 -21.70 6.31 10.00
CA GLU A 122 -21.40 7.43 9.09
C GLU A 122 -21.26 6.96 7.65
N SER A 123 -20.51 5.89 7.38
CA SER A 123 -20.38 5.34 6.02
C SER A 123 -21.72 4.88 5.43
N ALA A 124 -22.61 4.31 6.26
CA ALA A 124 -23.96 3.95 5.84
C ALA A 124 -24.81 5.20 5.50
N LEU A 125 -24.78 6.19 6.39
CA LEU A 125 -25.51 7.45 6.23
C LEU A 125 -25.03 8.25 5.02
N GLN A 126 -23.72 8.30 4.74
CA GLN A 126 -23.18 8.95 3.55
C GLN A 126 -23.83 8.43 2.26
N LYS A 127 -24.02 7.11 2.14
CA LYS A 127 -24.67 6.51 0.97
C LYS A 127 -26.14 6.89 0.89
N ILE A 128 -26.86 6.86 1.99
CA ILE A 128 -28.28 7.25 2.05
C ILE A 128 -28.44 8.73 1.69
N LEU A 129 -27.58 9.60 2.22
CA LEU A 129 -27.55 11.02 1.89
C LEU A 129 -27.25 11.25 0.42
N LEU A 130 -26.26 10.56 -0.15
CA LEU A 130 -25.94 10.67 -1.58
C LEU A 130 -27.13 10.23 -2.45
N LEU A 131 -27.76 9.10 -2.13
CA LEU A 131 -28.96 8.63 -2.84
C LEU A 131 -30.11 9.65 -2.74
N THR A 132 -30.33 10.22 -1.56
CA THR A 132 -31.38 11.21 -1.32
C THR A 132 -31.11 12.52 -2.05
N ILE A 133 -29.85 12.97 -2.09
CA ILE A 133 -29.45 14.17 -2.84
C ILE A 133 -29.71 13.93 -4.33
N VAL A 134 -29.12 12.87 -4.89
CA VAL A 134 -29.16 12.59 -6.34
C VAL A 134 -30.57 12.29 -6.85
N PHE A 135 -31.31 11.42 -6.16
CA PHE A 135 -32.62 10.94 -6.63
C PHE A 135 -33.81 11.67 -5.99
N GLY A 136 -33.61 12.40 -4.88
CA GLY A 136 -34.68 13.15 -4.21
C GLY A 136 -35.71 12.27 -3.49
N ARG A 137 -36.87 12.88 -3.17
CA ARG A 137 -37.99 12.21 -2.50
C ARG A 137 -38.66 11.13 -3.35
N SER A 138 -38.53 11.20 -4.68
CA SER A 138 -39.18 10.26 -5.60
C SER A 138 -38.66 8.84 -5.44
N LEU A 139 -37.36 8.65 -5.14
CA LEU A 139 -36.80 7.33 -4.85
C LEU A 139 -37.50 6.68 -3.65
N TRP A 140 -37.59 7.40 -2.54
CA TRP A 140 -38.19 6.90 -1.30
C TRP A 140 -39.70 6.71 -1.44
N LEU A 141 -40.37 7.59 -2.19
CA LEU A 141 -41.79 7.42 -2.53
C LEU A 141 -42.00 6.14 -3.36
N ALA A 142 -41.19 5.90 -4.38
CA ALA A 142 -41.29 4.69 -5.20
C ALA A 142 -41.06 3.41 -4.37
N VAL A 143 -40.10 3.43 -3.44
CA VAL A 143 -39.89 2.32 -2.50
C VAL A 143 -41.11 2.11 -1.62
N ASN A 144 -41.67 3.17 -1.03
CA ASN A 144 -42.88 3.06 -0.21
C ASN A 144 -44.06 2.49 -1.03
N THR A 145 -44.34 3.06 -2.20
CA THR A 145 -45.46 2.62 -3.07
C THR A 145 -45.30 1.18 -3.54
N PHE A 146 -44.07 0.73 -3.83
CA PHE A 146 -43.80 -0.66 -4.19
C PHE A 146 -44.15 -1.61 -3.05
N PHE A 147 -43.71 -1.34 -1.82
CA PHE A 147 -43.99 -2.19 -0.66
C PHE A 147 -45.45 -2.10 -0.19
N GLU A 148 -46.08 -0.93 -0.29
CA GLU A 148 -47.53 -0.79 -0.06
C GLU A 148 -48.32 -1.68 -1.01
N THR A 149 -47.88 -1.80 -2.27
CA THR A 149 -48.53 -2.69 -3.25
C THR A 149 -48.38 -4.18 -2.87
N LEU A 150 -47.23 -4.58 -2.32
CA LEU A 150 -47.00 -5.96 -1.84
C LEU A 150 -47.76 -6.30 -0.56
N MET A 151 -48.06 -5.29 0.27
CA MET A 151 -48.67 -5.47 1.60
C MET A 151 -50.17 -5.14 1.63
N LYS A 152 -50.78 -4.82 0.48
CA LYS A 152 -52.22 -4.59 0.36
C LYS A 152 -53.05 -5.75 0.94
N ASP A 153 -52.55 -6.98 0.81
CA ASP A 153 -53.23 -8.18 1.29
C ASP A 153 -53.06 -8.41 2.82
N PHE A 154 -52.17 -7.65 3.47
CA PHE A 154 -51.80 -7.81 4.88
C PHE A 154 -52.24 -6.63 5.77
N ASN A 155 -53.10 -5.73 5.28
CA ASN A 155 -53.69 -4.59 6.02
C ASN A 155 -52.68 -3.66 6.76
N GLY A 156 -51.41 -3.64 6.35
CA GLY A 156 -50.37 -2.83 6.98
C GLY A 156 -50.14 -1.50 6.24
N SER A 157 -50.29 -0.36 6.94
CA SER A 157 -49.84 0.95 6.46
C SER A 157 -48.52 1.31 7.15
N ALA A 158 -47.39 1.09 6.47
CA ALA A 158 -46.07 1.34 7.05
C ALA A 158 -45.16 2.07 6.06
N HIS A 159 -44.40 3.06 6.54
CA HIS A 159 -43.40 3.77 5.74
C HIS A 159 -42.12 2.92 5.57
N PHE A 160 -42.18 1.92 4.70
CA PHE A 160 -41.13 0.90 4.49
C PHE A 160 -39.73 1.45 4.23
N SER A 161 -39.60 2.62 3.59
CA SER A 161 -38.31 3.27 3.38
C SER A 161 -37.54 3.51 4.68
N TRP A 162 -38.21 3.92 5.76
CA TRP A 162 -37.58 4.15 7.05
C TRP A 162 -37.08 2.86 7.69
N TYR A 163 -37.82 1.76 7.57
CA TYR A 163 -37.39 0.46 8.06
C TYR A 163 -36.16 -0.06 7.32
N ILE A 164 -36.12 0.09 5.99
CA ILE A 164 -34.96 -0.30 5.18
C ILE A 164 -33.73 0.54 5.55
N ILE A 165 -33.90 1.87 5.66
CA ILE A 165 -32.82 2.77 6.06
C ILE A 165 -32.30 2.40 7.45
N THR A 166 -33.21 2.19 8.42
CA THR A 166 -32.87 1.88 9.80
C THR A 166 -32.14 0.54 9.89
N LEU A 167 -32.66 -0.50 9.22
CA LEU A 167 -32.03 -1.82 9.18
C LEU A 167 -30.65 -1.74 8.53
N TYR A 168 -30.50 -0.99 7.43
CA TYR A 168 -29.22 -0.82 6.75
C TYR A 168 -28.18 -0.15 7.66
N VAL A 169 -28.54 0.95 8.32
CA VAL A 169 -27.66 1.66 9.26
C VAL A 169 -27.36 0.78 10.47
N LEU A 170 -28.34 0.08 11.02
CA LEU A 170 -28.18 -0.83 12.16
C LEU A 170 -27.20 -1.96 11.84
N LEU A 171 -27.32 -2.61 10.68
CA LEU A 171 -26.39 -3.66 10.25
C LEU A 171 -24.95 -3.15 10.15
N HIS A 172 -24.76 -1.92 9.65
CA HIS A 172 -23.43 -1.29 9.59
C HIS A 172 -22.91 -0.97 10.99
N ALA A 173 -23.76 -0.39 11.84
CA ALA A 173 -23.41 -0.06 13.22
C ALA A 173 -23.01 -1.30 14.03
N LEU A 174 -23.79 -2.38 13.94
CA LEU A 174 -23.50 -3.67 14.59
C LEU A 174 -22.18 -4.27 14.08
N TRP A 175 -21.94 -4.20 12.77
CA TRP A 175 -20.66 -4.61 12.19
C TRP A 175 -19.49 -3.77 12.73
N GLY A 176 -19.69 -2.47 12.88
CA GLY A 176 -18.72 -1.55 13.47
C GLY A 176 -18.40 -1.88 14.92
N ILE A 177 -19.42 -2.12 15.74
CA ILE A 177 -19.27 -2.57 17.14
C ILE A 177 -18.46 -3.86 17.20
N PHE A 178 -18.82 -4.85 16.37
CA PHE A 178 -18.11 -6.12 16.29
C PHE A 178 -16.63 -5.91 15.93
N LEU A 179 -16.32 -5.12 14.90
CA LEU A 179 -14.95 -4.82 14.51
C LEU A 179 -14.17 -4.09 15.61
N GLY A 180 -14.79 -3.12 16.27
CA GLY A 180 -14.19 -2.39 17.39
C GLY A 180 -13.82 -3.32 18.54
N ALA A 181 -14.77 -4.15 18.99
CA ALA A 181 -14.56 -5.13 20.04
C ALA A 181 -13.49 -6.18 19.64
N TRP A 182 -13.54 -6.67 18.40
CA TRP A 182 -12.56 -7.63 17.90
C TRP A 182 -11.15 -7.02 17.83
N ALA A 183 -11.03 -5.78 17.37
CA ALA A 183 -9.75 -5.09 17.19
C ALA A 183 -9.01 -4.83 18.51
N VAL A 184 -9.72 -4.62 19.62
CA VAL A 184 -9.11 -4.49 20.97
C VAL A 184 -8.30 -5.74 21.34
N SER A 185 -8.76 -6.92 20.92
CA SER A 185 -8.07 -8.19 21.19
C SER A 185 -6.92 -8.49 20.23
N LEU A 186 -6.75 -7.72 19.15
CA LEU A 186 -5.77 -8.02 18.11
C LEU A 186 -4.33 -7.96 18.59
N PRO A 187 -3.84 -6.94 19.33
CA PRO A 187 -2.44 -6.88 19.72
C PRO A 187 -1.95 -8.18 20.41
N ALA A 188 -2.76 -8.75 21.30
CA ALA A 188 -2.45 -10.03 21.95
C ALA A 188 -2.45 -11.21 20.96
N LYS A 189 -3.47 -11.30 20.11
CA LYS A 189 -3.58 -12.37 19.09
C LYS A 189 -2.44 -12.32 18.06
N LEU A 190 -2.05 -11.12 17.62
CA LEU A 190 -0.95 -10.93 16.68
C LEU A 190 0.38 -11.35 17.32
N ASN A 191 0.62 -10.97 18.57
CA ASN A 191 1.82 -11.39 19.31
C ASN A 191 1.91 -12.92 19.46
N PHE A 192 0.80 -13.57 19.79
CA PHE A 192 0.76 -15.03 19.94
C PHE A 192 1.03 -15.77 18.62
N ARG A 193 0.50 -15.26 17.50
CA ARG A 193 0.61 -15.91 16.19
C ARG A 193 1.86 -15.52 15.40
N LYS A 194 2.63 -14.52 15.85
CA LYS A 194 3.70 -13.88 15.06
C LYS A 194 4.71 -14.90 14.53
N GLU A 195 5.19 -15.81 15.36
CA GLU A 195 6.30 -16.71 15.03
C GLU A 195 5.89 -17.72 13.96
N GLY A 196 4.72 -18.35 14.13
CA GLY A 196 4.19 -19.31 13.16
C GLY A 196 3.90 -18.68 11.80
N VAL A 197 3.38 -17.45 11.77
CA VAL A 197 3.10 -16.74 10.50
C VAL A 197 4.40 -16.30 9.82
N ILE A 198 5.38 -15.80 10.56
CA ILE A 198 6.68 -15.42 10.00
C ILE A 198 7.41 -16.64 9.45
N ALA A 199 7.42 -17.77 10.18
CA ALA A 199 8.03 -19.01 9.70
C ALA A 199 7.37 -19.50 8.41
N ALA A 200 6.04 -19.51 8.36
CA ALA A 200 5.30 -19.91 7.17
C ALA A 200 5.52 -18.94 5.99
N TYR A 201 5.71 -17.64 6.23
CA TYR A 201 6.08 -16.68 5.19
C TYR A 201 7.51 -16.90 4.67
N ARG A 202 8.48 -17.22 5.54
CA ARG A 202 9.87 -17.50 5.13
C ARG A 202 9.99 -18.77 4.28
N GLN A 203 9.11 -19.74 4.51
CA GLN A 203 9.00 -20.95 3.70
C GLN A 203 8.16 -20.75 2.44
N PHE A 204 7.49 -19.61 2.31
CA PHE A 204 6.68 -19.30 1.15
C PHE A 204 7.59 -18.96 -0.03
N THR A 205 7.83 -19.92 -0.91
CA THR A 205 8.41 -19.66 -2.23
C THR A 205 7.36 -18.91 -3.06
N PRO A 206 7.66 -17.71 -3.59
CA PRO A 206 6.76 -17.08 -4.54
C PRO A 206 6.75 -17.96 -5.79
N GLY A 207 5.78 -18.86 -5.85
CA GLY A 207 5.36 -19.48 -7.09
C GLY A 207 4.94 -18.35 -8.00
N SER A 208 5.46 -18.37 -9.22
CA SER A 208 5.06 -17.64 -10.41
C SER A 208 3.59 -17.88 -10.78
N GLN A 209 2.70 -17.66 -9.84
CA GLN A 209 1.29 -17.48 -10.08
C GLN A 209 1.03 -16.00 -9.90
N GLU A 210 1.24 -15.25 -10.99
CA GLU A 210 0.44 -14.06 -11.21
C GLU A 210 -1.01 -14.44 -10.86
N MET A 211 -1.67 -13.61 -10.04
CA MET A 211 -3.13 -13.64 -10.03
C MET A 211 -3.54 -13.35 -11.47
N VAL A 212 -3.89 -14.40 -12.22
CA VAL A 212 -4.66 -14.27 -13.44
C VAL A 212 -6.02 -13.76 -12.97
N PHE A 213 -6.12 -12.44 -12.74
CA PHE A 213 -7.37 -11.74 -12.91
C PHE A 213 -7.73 -12.03 -14.36
N GLY A 214 -8.58 -13.05 -14.56
CA GLY A 214 -9.05 -13.41 -15.88
C GLY A 214 -9.47 -12.12 -16.55
N LYS A 215 -8.79 -11.76 -17.65
CA LYS A 215 -9.06 -10.51 -18.38
C LYS A 215 -10.58 -10.41 -18.47
N PRO A 216 -11.21 -9.35 -17.94
CA PRO A 216 -12.66 -9.28 -17.89
C PRO A 216 -13.15 -9.49 -19.30
N ASN A 217 -13.86 -10.61 -19.51
CA ASN A 217 -14.17 -11.09 -20.84
C ASN A 217 -14.89 -9.96 -21.58
N LYS A 218 -14.28 -9.41 -22.63
CA LYS A 218 -14.79 -8.22 -23.34
C LYS A 218 -16.25 -8.41 -23.75
N ARG A 219 -16.64 -9.67 -24.05
CA ARG A 219 -18.00 -10.09 -24.34
C ARG A 219 -18.94 -9.97 -23.13
N LYS A 220 -18.53 -10.35 -21.92
CA LYS A 220 -19.35 -10.17 -20.69
C LYS A 220 -19.53 -8.70 -20.32
N ARG A 221 -18.51 -7.87 -20.55
CA ARG A 221 -18.58 -6.41 -20.33
C ARG A 221 -19.51 -5.73 -21.35
N PHE A 222 -19.45 -6.18 -22.61
CA PHE A 222 -20.33 -5.70 -23.68
C PHE A 222 -21.78 -6.15 -23.50
N VAL A 223 -22.01 -7.42 -23.13
CA VAL A 223 -23.34 -7.96 -22.80
C VAL A 223 -23.93 -7.27 -21.57
N PHE A 224 -23.13 -6.96 -20.55
CA PHE A 224 -23.59 -6.20 -19.37
C PHE A 224 -23.92 -4.73 -19.71
N LEU A 225 -23.14 -4.10 -20.59
CA LEU A 225 -23.45 -2.74 -21.07
C LEU A 225 -24.71 -2.73 -21.94
N ILE A 226 -24.87 -3.71 -22.83
CA ILE A 226 -26.10 -3.89 -23.63
C ILE A 226 -27.28 -4.21 -22.73
N SER A 227 -27.14 -5.06 -21.71
CA SER A 227 -28.25 -5.37 -20.80
C SER A 227 -28.66 -4.15 -19.99
N ILE A 228 -27.72 -3.28 -19.60
CA ILE A 228 -28.04 -1.98 -18.99
C ILE A 228 -28.77 -1.08 -19.99
N LEU A 229 -28.31 -1.01 -21.24
CA LEU A 229 -28.90 -0.15 -22.27
C LEU A 229 -30.30 -0.62 -22.68
N VAL A 230 -30.49 -1.94 -22.77
CA VAL A 230 -31.79 -2.59 -23.02
C VAL A 230 -32.70 -2.45 -21.80
N PHE A 231 -32.19 -2.56 -20.58
CA PHE A 231 -32.98 -2.32 -19.37
C PHE A 231 -33.41 -0.85 -19.25
N VAL A 232 -32.51 0.09 -19.54
CA VAL A 232 -32.82 1.53 -19.59
C VAL A 232 -33.83 1.82 -20.70
N GLY A 233 -33.65 1.24 -21.90
CA GLY A 233 -34.60 1.34 -23.00
C GLY A 233 -35.98 0.72 -22.67
N PHE A 234 -35.99 -0.43 -21.99
CA PHE A 234 -37.20 -1.09 -21.51
C PHE A 234 -37.92 -0.24 -20.44
N VAL A 235 -37.19 0.34 -19.49
CA VAL A 235 -37.76 1.25 -18.48
C VAL A 235 -38.34 2.50 -19.14
N ILE A 236 -37.69 3.05 -20.17
CA ILE A 236 -38.19 4.19 -20.94
C ILE A 236 -39.44 3.82 -21.77
N LEU A 237 -39.48 2.63 -22.37
CA LEU A 237 -40.58 2.16 -23.21
C LEU A 237 -41.81 1.68 -22.42
N PHE A 238 -41.62 1.12 -21.23
CA PHE A 238 -42.69 0.62 -20.35
C PHE A 238 -43.12 1.60 -19.26
N MET A 239 -42.45 2.74 -19.13
CA MET A 239 -43.04 3.91 -18.49
C MET A 239 -44.18 4.44 -19.37
N LYS A 240 -45.39 3.88 -19.21
CA LYS A 240 -46.60 4.54 -19.69
C LYS A 240 -46.63 5.96 -19.10
N PRO A 241 -46.90 7.00 -19.91
CA PRO A 241 -47.06 8.36 -19.41
C PRO A 241 -48.37 8.44 -18.62
N GLY A 242 -48.35 7.98 -17.38
CA GLY A 242 -49.46 8.17 -16.46
C GLY A 242 -49.44 9.62 -15.97
N LYS A 243 -50.37 10.45 -16.45
CA LYS A 243 -50.75 11.81 -15.97
C LYS A 243 -49.66 12.66 -15.28
N GLY A 244 -48.42 12.52 -15.71
CA GLY A 244 -47.24 13.25 -15.28
C GLY A 244 -46.53 13.61 -16.56
N THR A 245 -46.47 14.90 -16.86
CA THR A 245 -45.92 15.44 -18.10
C THR A 245 -44.51 14.89 -18.35
N PRO A 246 -44.11 14.62 -19.62
CA PRO A 246 -42.76 14.18 -20.00
C PRO A 246 -41.63 15.05 -19.44
N THR A 247 -41.95 16.30 -19.09
CA THR A 247 -41.10 17.25 -18.39
C THR A 247 -40.58 16.75 -17.04
N THR A 248 -41.33 15.90 -16.33
CA THR A 248 -40.93 15.36 -15.02
C THR A 248 -39.76 14.37 -15.14
N LEU A 249 -39.76 13.47 -16.12
CA LEU A 249 -38.66 12.54 -16.36
C LEU A 249 -37.39 13.26 -16.82
N ILE A 250 -37.53 14.19 -17.77
CA ILE A 250 -36.42 15.04 -18.24
C ILE A 250 -35.84 15.85 -17.06
N TYR A 251 -36.69 16.39 -16.19
CA TYR A 251 -36.27 17.11 -14.99
C TYR A 251 -35.48 16.21 -14.01
N PHE A 252 -35.89 14.96 -13.77
CA PHE A 252 -35.14 14.06 -12.90
C PHE A 252 -33.74 13.72 -13.46
N ILE A 253 -33.66 13.44 -14.76
CA ILE A 253 -32.39 13.16 -15.45
C ILE A 253 -31.51 14.42 -15.42
N ALA A 254 -32.07 15.59 -15.73
CA ALA A 254 -31.35 16.86 -15.72
C ALA A 254 -30.87 17.23 -14.31
N ARG A 255 -31.68 16.99 -13.26
CA ARG A 255 -31.29 17.20 -11.87
C ARG A 255 -30.17 16.27 -11.43
N ALA A 256 -30.28 14.97 -11.74
CA ALA A 256 -29.22 14.01 -11.43
C ALA A 256 -27.92 14.37 -12.16
N ALA A 257 -28.00 14.73 -13.45
CA ALA A 257 -26.86 15.20 -14.24
C ALA A 257 -26.27 16.51 -13.69
N ALA A 258 -27.10 17.47 -13.28
CA ALA A 258 -26.67 18.74 -12.69
C ALA A 258 -26.02 18.54 -11.32
N MET A 259 -26.53 17.64 -10.48
CA MET A 259 -25.93 17.31 -9.20
C MET A 259 -24.60 16.57 -9.35
N LEU A 260 -24.52 15.62 -10.29
CA LEU A 260 -23.26 14.98 -10.65
C LEU A 260 -22.28 16.01 -11.22
N GLY A 261 -22.75 16.92 -12.07
CA GLY A 261 -21.99 18.05 -12.59
C GLY A 261 -21.45 18.95 -11.48
N LEU A 262 -22.26 19.35 -10.52
CA LEU A 262 -21.84 20.15 -9.36
C LEU A 262 -20.78 19.41 -8.52
N LEU A 263 -20.96 18.10 -8.31
CA LEU A 263 -20.04 17.28 -7.53
C LEU A 263 -18.68 17.11 -8.23
N PHE A 264 -18.67 16.89 -9.54
CA PHE A 264 -17.45 16.62 -10.31
C PHE A 264 -16.78 17.86 -10.92
N LEU A 265 -17.54 18.89 -11.27
CA LEU A 265 -17.04 20.11 -11.93
C LEU A 265 -16.76 21.24 -10.94
N VAL A 266 -17.45 21.32 -9.80
CA VAL A 266 -17.29 22.42 -8.83
C VAL A 266 -16.63 21.95 -7.55
N LEU A 267 -17.22 20.96 -6.87
CA LEU A 267 -16.72 20.50 -5.58
C LEU A 267 -15.34 19.83 -5.70
N ARG A 268 -15.12 19.04 -6.76
CA ARG A 268 -13.83 18.38 -6.99
C ARG A 268 -12.65 19.34 -7.15
N PRO A 269 -12.66 20.34 -8.07
CA PRO A 269 -11.53 21.28 -8.17
C PRO A 269 -11.35 22.12 -6.91
N LEU A 270 -12.42 22.45 -6.18
CA LEU A 270 -12.33 23.16 -4.91
C LEU A 270 -11.56 22.33 -3.86
N VAL A 271 -11.90 21.05 -3.72
CA VAL A 271 -11.20 20.13 -2.81
C VAL A 271 -9.73 19.98 -3.21
N LEU A 272 -9.44 19.81 -4.50
CA LEU A 272 -8.06 19.75 -5.00
C LEU A 272 -7.29 21.05 -4.75
N PHE A 273 -7.95 22.20 -4.86
CA PHE A 273 -7.35 23.50 -4.54
C PHE A 273 -6.98 23.61 -3.06
N ILE A 274 -7.89 23.23 -2.16
CA ILE A 274 -7.64 23.19 -0.71
C ILE A 274 -6.47 22.24 -0.39
N PHE A 275 -6.47 21.04 -1.00
CA PHE A 275 -5.39 20.07 -0.82
C PHE A 275 -4.04 20.58 -1.33
N LYS A 276 -3.98 21.16 -2.53
CA LYS A 276 -2.74 21.74 -3.07
C LYS A 276 -2.21 22.86 -2.19
N ARG A 277 -3.09 23.74 -1.68
CA ARG A 277 -2.72 24.82 -0.77
C ARG A 277 -2.21 24.28 0.57
N PHE A 278 -2.83 23.21 1.09
CA PHE A 278 -2.39 22.53 2.30
C PHE A 278 -1.00 21.89 2.08
N LEU A 279 -0.85 21.06 1.03
CA LEU A 279 0.41 20.41 0.63
C LEU A 279 1.57 21.39 0.43
N ASN A 280 1.32 22.53 -0.22
CA ASN A 280 2.35 23.55 -0.47
C ASN A 280 2.76 24.29 0.80
N LYS A 281 1.87 24.38 1.80
CA LYS A 281 2.17 24.95 3.13
C LYS A 281 2.78 23.92 4.08
N THR A 282 2.77 22.64 3.73
CA THR A 282 3.29 21.59 4.58
C THR A 282 4.83 21.64 4.62
N SER A 283 5.40 21.61 5.83
CA SER A 283 6.84 21.55 6.10
C SER A 283 7.55 20.44 5.30
N GLN A 284 8.81 20.68 4.94
CA GLN A 284 9.69 19.71 4.27
C GLN A 284 9.72 18.35 5.00
N GLN A 285 9.71 18.37 6.34
CA GLN A 285 9.67 17.16 7.17
C GLN A 285 8.46 16.25 6.88
N ASN A 286 7.30 16.82 6.55
CA ASN A 286 6.10 16.03 6.24
C ASN A 286 6.15 15.50 4.80
N LYS A 287 6.82 16.19 3.87
CA LYS A 287 7.04 15.68 2.50
C LYS A 287 7.93 14.43 2.54
N GLU A 288 9.02 14.48 3.30
CA GLU A 288 9.89 13.33 3.54
C GLU A 288 9.14 12.16 4.20
N GLN A 289 8.27 12.44 5.19
CA GLN A 289 7.42 11.41 5.80
C GLN A 289 6.43 10.80 4.81
N VAL A 290 5.80 11.60 3.94
CA VAL A 290 4.90 11.09 2.90
C VAL A 290 5.67 10.25 1.88
N ALA A 291 6.84 10.69 1.42
CA ALA A 291 7.70 9.91 0.53
C ALA A 291 8.10 8.57 1.14
N THR A 292 8.49 8.58 2.43
CA THR A 292 8.79 7.37 3.20
C THR A 292 7.58 6.42 3.27
N LEU A 293 6.38 6.94 3.53
CA LEU A 293 5.17 6.14 3.61
C LEU A 293 4.76 5.56 2.25
N LEU A 294 4.85 6.36 1.17
CA LEU A 294 4.59 5.89 -0.20
C LEU A 294 5.52 4.74 -0.57
N PHE A 295 6.80 4.88 -0.22
CA PHE A 295 7.78 3.83 -0.42
C PHE A 295 7.43 2.55 0.38
N GLN A 296 7.05 2.69 1.64
CA GLN A 296 6.63 1.55 2.45
C GLN A 296 5.37 0.88 1.90
N MET A 297 4.40 1.65 1.43
CA MET A 297 3.18 1.13 0.82
C MET A 297 3.47 0.20 -0.35
N GLU A 298 4.40 0.55 -1.25
CA GLU A 298 4.85 -0.32 -2.33
C GLU A 298 5.44 -1.63 -1.77
N GLY A 299 6.29 -1.52 -0.76
CA GLY A 299 6.86 -2.68 -0.05
C GLY A 299 5.79 -3.58 0.60
N LEU A 300 4.69 -3.01 1.11
CA LEU A 300 3.61 -3.78 1.76
C LEU A 300 2.76 -4.60 0.77
N LYS A 301 2.68 -4.20 -0.51
CA LYS A 301 1.92 -4.94 -1.54
C LYS A 301 2.38 -6.40 -1.65
N LYS A 302 3.67 -6.67 -1.43
CA LYS A 302 4.26 -8.02 -1.51
C LYS A 302 3.71 -8.98 -0.44
N TYR A 303 3.17 -8.46 0.66
CA TYR A 303 2.62 -9.29 1.73
C TYR A 303 1.18 -9.74 1.47
N ILE A 304 0.45 -9.05 0.57
CA ILE A 304 -0.98 -9.28 0.34
C ILE A 304 -1.25 -10.71 -0.16
N LEU A 305 -0.58 -11.10 -1.26
CA LEU A 305 -0.82 -12.40 -1.89
C LEU A 305 -0.40 -13.58 -1.00
N PRO A 306 0.82 -13.60 -0.41
CA PRO A 306 1.21 -14.63 0.54
C PRO A 306 0.28 -14.71 1.75
N ALA A 307 -0.08 -13.57 2.36
CA ALA A 307 -0.98 -13.54 3.52
C ALA A 307 -2.34 -14.20 3.20
N TRP A 308 -2.84 -14.03 1.98
CA TRP A 308 -4.09 -14.65 1.51
C TRP A 308 -3.93 -16.14 1.21
N GLN A 309 -2.87 -16.54 0.51
CA GLN A 309 -2.64 -17.93 0.13
C GLN A 309 -2.38 -18.84 1.33
N MET A 310 -1.72 -18.33 2.37
CA MET A 310 -1.50 -19.04 3.64
C MET A 310 -2.81 -19.41 4.36
N THR A 311 -3.94 -18.82 3.96
CA THR A 311 -5.27 -19.08 4.54
C THR A 311 -6.15 -19.98 3.68
N ALA A 312 -5.66 -20.47 2.54
CA ALA A 312 -6.47 -21.17 1.53
C ALA A 312 -7.23 -22.41 2.05
N LYS A 313 -6.69 -23.11 3.06
CA LYS A 313 -7.30 -24.31 3.67
C LYS A 313 -8.41 -24.01 4.70
N LYS A 314 -8.86 -22.76 4.83
CA LYS A 314 -9.83 -22.33 5.86
C LYS A 314 -11.15 -21.88 5.23
N ASN A 315 -12.24 -22.01 6.00
CA ASN A 315 -13.58 -21.56 5.59
C ASN A 315 -13.60 -20.06 5.25
N PRO A 316 -14.47 -19.58 4.34
CA PRO A 316 -14.40 -18.22 3.79
C PRO A 316 -14.38 -17.08 4.83
N LEU A 317 -15.21 -17.16 5.89
CA LEU A 317 -15.22 -16.16 6.95
C LEU A 317 -13.94 -16.18 7.79
N ALA A 318 -13.53 -17.36 8.26
CA ALA A 318 -12.29 -17.53 9.00
C ALA A 318 -11.07 -17.10 8.16
N ARG A 319 -11.11 -17.36 6.85
CA ARG A 319 -10.10 -16.97 5.87
C ARG A 319 -9.90 -15.46 5.86
N LEU A 320 -10.97 -14.66 5.83
CA LEU A 320 -10.88 -13.20 5.85
C LEU A 320 -10.20 -12.68 7.13
N PHE A 321 -10.63 -13.13 8.31
CA PHE A 321 -10.04 -12.68 9.57
C PHE A 321 -8.60 -13.15 9.77
N LEU A 322 -8.28 -14.38 9.35
CA LEU A 322 -6.92 -14.89 9.39
C LEU A 322 -6.02 -14.16 8.38
N PHE A 323 -6.54 -13.79 7.21
CA PHE A 323 -5.84 -12.98 6.22
C PHE A 323 -5.48 -11.61 6.80
N ILE A 324 -6.45 -10.92 7.42
CA ILE A 324 -6.20 -9.61 8.06
C ILE A 324 -5.11 -9.76 9.14
N GLN A 325 -5.19 -10.78 9.99
CA GLN A 325 -4.16 -11.03 11.01
C GLN A 325 -2.79 -11.34 10.40
N ASN A 326 -2.72 -12.18 9.36
CA ASN A 326 -1.47 -12.49 8.67
C ASN A 326 -0.88 -11.22 8.04
N LEU A 327 -1.70 -10.43 7.34
CA LEU A 327 -1.26 -9.17 6.72
C LEU A 327 -0.72 -8.18 7.77
N LEU A 328 -1.43 -8.03 8.90
CA LEU A 328 -0.98 -7.19 10.01
C LEU A 328 0.32 -7.71 10.63
N ILE A 329 0.48 -9.02 10.83
CA ILE A 329 1.72 -9.61 11.35
C ILE A 329 2.88 -9.33 10.40
N LEU A 330 2.71 -9.62 9.11
CA LEU A 330 3.78 -9.38 8.13
C LEU A 330 4.13 -7.89 8.04
N THR A 331 3.14 -7.00 8.12
CA THR A 331 3.34 -5.55 8.10
C THR A 331 4.05 -5.01 9.35
N LEU A 332 3.73 -5.56 10.53
CA LEU A 332 4.25 -5.07 11.81
C LEU A 332 5.63 -5.65 12.15
N TYR A 333 5.89 -6.91 11.77
CA TYR A 333 7.06 -7.65 12.26
C TYR A 333 8.08 -7.99 11.18
N LEU A 334 7.75 -7.82 9.89
CA LEU A 334 8.76 -7.90 8.83
C LEU A 334 9.06 -6.48 8.34
N PRO A 335 10.32 -6.03 8.38
CA PRO A 335 10.65 -4.74 7.83
C PRO A 335 10.34 -4.74 6.32
N PRO A 336 9.79 -3.63 5.78
CA PRO A 336 9.84 -3.41 4.33
C PRO A 336 11.30 -3.54 3.90
N SER A 337 11.53 -4.15 2.75
CA SER A 337 12.86 -4.53 2.30
C SER A 337 13.78 -3.31 2.28
N GLN A 338 14.85 -3.38 3.07
CA GLN A 338 15.95 -2.43 2.98
C GLN A 338 16.88 -2.74 1.80
N ILE A 339 16.61 -3.83 1.07
CA ILE A 339 17.38 -4.24 -0.09
C ILE A 339 16.65 -3.84 -1.38
N TYR A 340 17.37 -3.11 -2.20
CA TYR A 340 16.98 -2.59 -3.49
C TYR A 340 17.86 -3.24 -4.54
N ILE A 341 17.28 -3.53 -5.69
CA ILE A 341 18.00 -4.05 -6.84
C ILE A 341 17.84 -3.05 -7.97
N PHE A 342 18.94 -2.47 -8.43
CA PHE A 342 18.94 -1.68 -9.65
C PHE A 342 19.26 -2.57 -10.84
N SER A 343 18.29 -2.73 -11.76
CA SER A 343 18.41 -3.60 -12.92
C SER A 343 17.83 -2.96 -14.18
N SER A 344 18.69 -2.40 -15.02
CA SER A 344 18.34 -1.86 -16.34
C SER A 344 19.06 -2.60 -17.49
N PRO A 345 18.69 -2.39 -18.77
CA PRO A 345 19.38 -2.99 -19.91
C PRO A 345 20.88 -2.60 -20.00
N VAL A 346 21.68 -3.41 -20.69
CA VAL A 346 23.13 -3.20 -20.88
C VAL A 346 23.39 -1.94 -21.73
N ARG A 347 24.50 -1.22 -21.46
CA ARG A 347 24.94 0.02 -22.18
C ARG A 347 24.05 1.27 -22.01
N THR A 348 23.32 1.37 -20.91
CA THR A 348 22.47 2.54 -20.58
C THR A 348 23.15 3.60 -19.71
N GLY A 349 24.46 3.48 -19.43
CA GLY A 349 25.19 4.41 -18.56
C GLY A 349 24.90 4.22 -17.05
N LYS A 350 24.60 3.00 -16.60
CA LYS A 350 24.22 2.68 -15.21
C LYS A 350 25.18 3.23 -14.16
N THR A 351 26.47 2.90 -14.27
CA THR A 351 27.47 3.30 -13.29
C THR A 351 27.69 4.81 -13.31
N THR A 352 27.57 5.46 -14.47
CA THR A 352 27.59 6.93 -14.60
C THR A 352 26.38 7.58 -13.93
N GLY A 353 25.17 7.06 -14.16
CA GLY A 353 23.95 7.54 -13.50
C GLY A 353 23.99 7.32 -11.99
N LEU A 354 24.55 6.19 -11.55
CA LEU A 354 24.78 5.87 -10.14
C LEU A 354 25.80 6.81 -9.50
N GLN A 355 26.92 7.11 -10.19
CA GLN A 355 27.90 8.11 -9.75
C GLN A 355 27.27 9.50 -9.60
N GLN A 356 26.45 9.94 -10.57
CA GLN A 356 25.73 11.21 -10.46
C GLN A 356 24.76 11.23 -9.28
N TRP A 357 24.04 10.13 -9.06
CA TRP A 357 23.10 9.97 -7.95
C TRP A 357 23.79 10.00 -6.58
N ILE A 358 25.03 9.50 -6.49
CA ILE A 358 25.84 9.50 -5.26
C ILE A 358 26.49 10.85 -4.99
N LYS A 359 26.86 11.62 -6.02
CA LYS A 359 27.73 12.82 -5.92
C LYS A 359 27.31 13.85 -4.86
N ASN A 360 26.00 13.96 -4.59
CA ASN A 360 25.43 14.94 -3.65
C ASN A 360 24.92 14.30 -2.34
N ARG A 361 25.35 13.08 -1.98
CA ARG A 361 24.95 12.37 -0.77
C ARG A 361 26.14 12.11 0.14
N GLU A 362 26.04 12.46 1.42
CA GLU A 362 27.14 12.36 2.38
C GLU A 362 27.19 11.03 3.14
N GLN A 363 26.06 10.31 3.26
CA GLN A 363 25.97 9.06 4.04
C GLN A 363 25.87 7.83 3.13
N VAL A 364 26.78 7.70 2.17
CA VAL A 364 26.82 6.57 1.24
C VAL A 364 28.17 5.86 1.34
N ALA A 365 28.14 4.54 1.41
CA ALA A 365 29.32 3.69 1.35
C ALA A 365 29.15 2.57 0.31
N GLY A 366 30.22 1.81 0.11
CA GLY A 366 30.24 0.66 -0.78
C GLY A 366 31.18 0.86 -1.96
N ILE A 367 30.93 0.11 -3.02
CA ILE A 367 31.85 0.01 -4.16
C ILE A 367 31.13 0.23 -5.48
N LEU A 368 31.81 0.90 -6.40
CA LEU A 368 31.43 0.97 -7.81
C LEU A 368 32.49 0.33 -8.70
N THR A 369 32.08 -0.18 -9.86
CA THR A 369 33.00 -0.77 -10.86
C THR A 369 32.94 -0.03 -12.21
N PRO A 370 33.29 1.28 -12.27
CA PRO A 370 33.23 2.05 -13.49
C PRO A 370 34.29 1.61 -14.51
N ASP A 371 33.95 1.75 -15.79
CA ASP A 371 34.92 1.73 -16.88
C ASP A 371 35.54 3.14 -17.02
N VAL A 372 36.86 3.24 -16.82
CA VAL A 372 37.64 4.48 -16.99
C VAL A 372 38.74 4.18 -18.00
N GLU A 373 38.80 4.97 -19.09
CA GLU A 373 39.79 4.78 -20.17
C GLU A 373 39.83 3.34 -20.76
N GLY A 374 38.69 2.66 -20.77
CA GLY A 374 38.56 1.30 -21.32
C GLY A 374 39.00 0.16 -20.39
N LYS A 375 39.41 0.46 -19.14
CA LYS A 375 39.68 -0.53 -18.10
C LYS A 375 38.69 -0.40 -16.93
N ARG A 376 38.27 -1.53 -16.37
CA ARG A 376 37.45 -1.53 -15.15
C ARG A 376 38.27 -1.12 -13.95
N MET A 377 37.75 -0.17 -13.18
CA MET A 377 38.31 0.29 -11.91
C MET A 377 37.41 -0.18 -10.77
N LEU A 378 37.98 -0.35 -9.58
CA LEU A 378 37.23 -0.38 -8.32
C LEU A 378 37.22 1.05 -7.77
N TYR A 379 36.05 1.58 -7.47
CA TYR A 379 35.89 2.87 -6.79
C TYR A 379 35.27 2.65 -5.41
N ASP A 380 36.01 2.99 -4.37
CA ASP A 380 35.51 3.03 -3.00
C ASP A 380 34.76 4.35 -2.76
N ILE A 381 33.46 4.27 -2.51
CA ILE A 381 32.60 5.44 -2.33
C ILE A 381 32.98 6.22 -1.06
N GLY A 382 33.33 5.50 0.02
CA GLY A 382 33.61 6.11 1.32
C GLY A 382 34.93 6.88 1.32
N SER A 383 36.00 6.27 0.78
CA SER A 383 37.32 6.91 0.69
C SER A 383 37.51 7.76 -0.58
N LYS A 384 36.57 7.69 -1.53
CA LYS A 384 36.63 8.35 -2.85
C LYS A 384 37.89 7.97 -3.65
N LYS A 385 38.37 6.74 -3.48
CA LYS A 385 39.61 6.23 -4.10
C LYS A 385 39.31 5.28 -5.26
N PHE A 386 40.04 5.45 -6.36
CA PHE A 386 40.07 4.51 -7.47
C PHE A 386 41.26 3.56 -7.35
N THR A 387 41.02 2.28 -7.64
CA THR A 387 42.04 1.23 -7.74
C THR A 387 41.84 0.47 -9.05
N LEU A 388 42.91 0.18 -9.79
CA LEU A 388 42.81 -0.57 -11.04
C LEU A 388 42.37 -2.01 -10.77
N LEU A 389 41.19 -2.40 -11.27
CA LEU A 389 40.60 -3.72 -11.03
C LEU A 389 40.92 -4.68 -12.17
N GLN A 390 40.75 -4.24 -13.42
CA GLN A 390 41.10 -5.00 -14.61
C GLN A 390 42.58 -4.83 -14.94
N VAL A 391 43.28 -5.96 -15.03
CA VAL A 391 44.71 -6.04 -15.30
C VAL A 391 44.97 -6.81 -16.59
N ASP A 392 46.17 -6.65 -17.13
CA ASP A 392 46.59 -7.35 -18.35
C ASP A 392 47.22 -8.72 -18.01
N ASN A 393 47.47 -9.54 -19.04
CA ASN A 393 47.99 -10.91 -18.87
C ASN A 393 49.37 -10.96 -18.19
N ASP A 394 50.18 -9.94 -18.42
CA ASP A 394 51.54 -9.76 -17.88
C ASP A 394 51.56 -9.23 -16.45
N PHE A 395 50.40 -8.95 -15.84
CA PHE A 395 50.33 -8.50 -14.46
C PHE A 395 50.95 -9.55 -13.51
N PRO A 396 51.89 -9.15 -12.63
CA PRO A 396 52.69 -10.08 -11.82
C PRO A 396 51.94 -10.64 -10.60
N GLY A 397 50.86 -10.00 -10.16
CA GLY A 397 50.09 -10.42 -8.99
C GLY A 397 49.08 -11.54 -9.27
N ALA A 398 48.35 -11.93 -8.23
CA ALA A 398 47.30 -12.95 -8.35
C ALA A 398 46.15 -12.45 -9.24
N LYS A 399 45.68 -13.32 -10.16
CA LYS A 399 44.73 -13.00 -11.22
C LYS A 399 43.48 -13.88 -11.16
N ILE A 400 42.33 -13.32 -11.52
CA ILE A 400 41.06 -14.03 -11.72
C ILE A 400 40.52 -13.71 -13.11
N SER A 401 40.35 -14.74 -13.94
CA SER A 401 39.86 -14.59 -15.32
C SER A 401 38.35 -14.82 -15.40
N ILE A 402 37.63 -13.92 -16.09
CA ILE A 402 36.18 -14.00 -16.30
C ILE A 402 35.87 -13.69 -17.77
N GLY A 403 35.61 -14.75 -18.55
CA GLY A 403 35.47 -14.59 -20.00
C GLY A 403 36.72 -13.96 -20.60
N ARG A 404 36.58 -12.77 -21.20
CA ARG A 404 37.71 -12.04 -21.81
C ARG A 404 38.47 -11.11 -20.87
N PHE A 405 38.03 -10.96 -19.63
CA PHE A 405 38.59 -10.00 -18.68
C PHE A 405 39.44 -10.69 -17.63
N ILE A 406 40.48 -10.01 -17.16
CA ILE A 406 41.39 -10.50 -16.11
C ILE A 406 41.40 -9.45 -15.01
N PHE A 407 41.20 -9.89 -13.77
CA PHE A 407 41.07 -9.04 -12.60
C PHE A 407 42.14 -9.35 -11.56
N SER A 408 42.60 -8.32 -10.85
CA SER A 408 43.49 -8.50 -9.70
C SER A 408 42.72 -9.13 -8.53
N ALA A 409 43.21 -10.27 -8.04
CA ALA A 409 42.62 -10.95 -6.88
C ALA A 409 42.73 -10.11 -5.61
N ASP A 410 43.83 -9.37 -5.44
CA ASP A 410 44.09 -8.51 -4.29
C ASP A 410 43.08 -7.36 -4.23
N VAL A 411 42.75 -6.77 -5.39
CA VAL A 411 41.76 -5.68 -5.48
C VAL A 411 40.34 -6.20 -5.23
N ILE A 412 40.02 -7.43 -5.66
CA ILE A 412 38.77 -8.09 -5.28
C ILE A 412 38.70 -8.32 -3.77
N GLN A 413 39.81 -8.75 -3.15
CA GLN A 413 39.88 -8.91 -1.69
C GLN A 413 39.72 -7.57 -0.97
N GLN A 414 40.30 -6.49 -1.51
CA GLN A 414 40.09 -5.13 -1.00
C GLN A 414 38.61 -4.72 -1.08
N ALA A 415 37.95 -5.01 -2.21
CA ALA A 415 36.52 -4.73 -2.38
C ALA A 415 35.66 -5.46 -1.32
N ARG A 416 35.96 -6.74 -1.06
CA ARG A 416 35.30 -7.50 0.03
C ARG A 416 35.51 -6.83 1.38
N GLN A 417 36.73 -6.36 1.69
CA GLN A 417 37.03 -5.72 2.96
C GLN A 417 36.29 -4.38 3.13
N ILE A 418 36.21 -3.56 2.08
CA ILE A 418 35.43 -2.31 2.08
C ILE A 418 33.98 -2.60 2.44
N LEU A 419 33.40 -3.61 1.80
CA LEU A 419 32.03 -4.04 2.02
C LEU A 419 31.80 -4.59 3.44
N MET A 420 32.73 -5.38 3.96
CA MET A 420 32.63 -5.95 5.32
C MET A 420 32.86 -4.90 6.43
N ASN A 421 33.65 -3.87 6.15
CA ASN A 421 33.89 -2.75 7.08
C ASN A 421 32.72 -1.76 7.15
N ALA A 422 31.74 -1.85 6.23
CA ALA A 422 30.56 -1.01 6.28
C ALA A 422 29.81 -1.20 7.60
N SER A 423 29.61 -0.10 8.32
CA SER A 423 29.08 -0.10 9.67
C SER A 423 27.59 -0.47 9.70
N GLY A 424 26.89 -0.26 8.59
CA GLY A 424 25.44 -0.36 8.47
C GLY A 424 24.71 0.91 8.90
N LYS A 425 25.43 1.91 9.44
CA LYS A 425 24.88 3.22 9.82
C LYS A 425 24.75 4.18 8.65
N GLU A 426 25.35 3.84 7.52
CA GLU A 426 25.26 4.63 6.30
C GLU A 426 23.82 4.63 5.78
N GLU A 427 23.33 5.73 5.20
CA GLU A 427 21.99 5.78 4.60
C GLU A 427 21.88 4.76 3.46
N TRP A 428 22.97 4.62 2.67
CA TRP A 428 23.07 3.65 1.58
C TRP A 428 24.39 2.90 1.59
N LEU A 429 24.32 1.59 1.42
CA LEU A 429 25.41 0.73 1.02
C LEU A 429 25.18 0.26 -0.42
N ILE A 430 26.12 0.52 -1.32
CA ILE A 430 25.97 0.24 -2.75
C ILE A 430 26.97 -0.82 -3.19
N ILE A 431 26.50 -1.79 -3.98
CA ILE A 431 27.32 -2.84 -4.56
C ILE A 431 27.10 -2.86 -6.07
N ASP A 432 28.03 -2.29 -6.83
CA ASP A 432 28.05 -2.31 -8.30
C ASP A 432 29.27 -3.09 -8.82
N GLU A 433 29.16 -4.29 -9.39
CA GLU A 433 27.95 -5.08 -9.71
C GLU A 433 27.98 -6.49 -9.08
N VAL A 434 26.80 -7.07 -8.82
CA VAL A 434 26.64 -8.51 -8.54
C VAL A 434 26.51 -9.23 -9.89
N GLY A 435 27.56 -9.96 -10.27
CA GLY A 435 27.72 -10.54 -11.59
C GLY A 435 27.59 -12.07 -11.62
N LYS A 436 28.04 -12.65 -12.73
CA LYS A 436 27.99 -14.10 -12.98
C LYS A 436 28.88 -14.91 -12.02
N LEU A 437 30.01 -14.35 -11.59
CA LEU A 437 30.90 -15.02 -10.64
C LEU A 437 30.23 -15.22 -9.29
N GLU A 438 29.63 -14.14 -8.80
CA GLU A 438 28.93 -14.10 -7.54
C GLU A 438 27.78 -15.08 -7.61
N VAL A 439 26.92 -15.01 -8.63
CA VAL A 439 25.70 -15.83 -8.73
C VAL A 439 26.01 -17.31 -8.98
N TYR A 440 26.83 -17.66 -9.97
CA TYR A 440 26.95 -19.05 -10.42
C TYR A 440 28.18 -19.79 -9.88
N GLN A 441 29.23 -19.08 -9.47
CA GLN A 441 30.53 -19.70 -9.17
C GLN A 441 30.97 -19.56 -7.71
N ASN A 442 30.18 -18.88 -6.87
CA ASN A 442 30.57 -18.55 -5.49
C ASN A 442 31.95 -17.85 -5.40
N ALA A 443 32.27 -17.04 -6.41
CA ALA A 443 33.56 -16.36 -6.57
C ALA A 443 33.37 -14.83 -6.58
N GLY A 444 34.43 -14.08 -6.92
CA GLY A 444 34.36 -12.62 -7.02
C GLY A 444 34.15 -11.98 -5.65
N LEU A 445 33.04 -11.27 -5.44
CA LEU A 445 32.75 -10.62 -4.15
C LEU A 445 32.21 -11.56 -3.06
N GLU A 446 32.02 -12.85 -3.34
CA GLU A 446 31.71 -13.84 -2.30
C GLU A 446 32.91 -14.12 -1.38
N PRO A 447 32.70 -14.43 -0.08
CA PRO A 447 31.40 -14.58 0.61
C PRO A 447 30.80 -13.27 1.15
N ALA A 448 31.42 -12.11 0.88
CA ALA A 448 31.04 -10.84 1.49
C ALA A 448 29.62 -10.39 1.09
N ILE A 449 29.21 -10.60 -0.16
CA ILE A 449 27.84 -10.31 -0.61
C ILE A 449 26.81 -11.11 0.19
N SER A 450 27.00 -12.42 0.32
CA SER A 450 26.08 -13.27 1.08
C SER A 450 25.96 -12.82 2.53
N ALA A 451 27.10 -12.49 3.17
CA ALA A 451 27.13 -11.99 4.54
C ALA A 451 26.39 -10.67 4.70
N ILE A 452 26.57 -9.73 3.76
CA ILE A 452 25.93 -8.41 3.80
C ILE A 452 24.43 -8.51 3.55
N ILE A 453 24.02 -9.30 2.56
CA ILE A 453 22.60 -9.52 2.28
C ILE A 453 21.92 -10.09 3.52
N GLU A 454 22.49 -11.12 4.17
CA GLU A 454 21.96 -11.63 5.43
C GLU A 454 21.91 -10.56 6.53
N LYS A 455 22.97 -9.76 6.67
CA LYS A 455 23.03 -8.66 7.65
C LYS A 455 21.89 -7.66 7.46
N TYR A 456 21.63 -7.23 6.23
CA TYR A 456 20.54 -6.29 5.89
C TYR A 456 19.15 -6.93 5.88
N ARG A 457 19.04 -8.25 5.73
CA ARG A 457 17.77 -8.98 5.88
C ARG A 457 17.36 -9.12 7.35
N LEU A 458 18.34 -9.32 8.23
CA LEU A 458 18.11 -9.61 9.66
C LEU A 458 18.08 -8.34 10.52
N ASN A 459 18.92 -7.34 10.21
CA ASN A 459 19.01 -6.11 11.00
C ASN A 459 18.19 -4.98 10.42
N SER A 460 17.19 -4.56 11.17
CA SER A 460 16.28 -3.48 10.81
C SER A 460 16.78 -2.09 11.23
N GLY A 461 17.91 -2.01 11.94
CA GLY A 461 18.60 -0.74 12.27
C GLY A 461 19.65 -0.32 11.25
N PHE A 462 19.74 -1.02 10.13
CA PHE A 462 20.69 -0.72 9.06
C PHE A 462 20.07 0.26 8.07
N GLY A 463 20.91 0.94 7.30
CA GLY A 463 20.46 1.75 6.16
C GLY A 463 19.91 0.90 5.02
N LYS A 464 20.01 1.42 3.80
CA LYS A 464 19.48 0.77 2.59
C LYS A 464 20.62 0.11 1.81
N LEU A 465 20.43 -1.12 1.35
CA LEU A 465 21.36 -1.83 0.48
C LEU A 465 20.88 -1.71 -0.97
N LEU A 466 21.71 -1.20 -1.86
CA LEU A 466 21.47 -1.16 -3.30
C LEU A 466 22.40 -2.12 -4.02
N LEU A 467 21.83 -3.17 -4.61
CA LEU A 467 22.54 -4.14 -5.44
C LEU A 467 22.33 -3.79 -6.91
N VAL A 468 23.41 -3.58 -7.66
CA VAL A 468 23.31 -3.49 -9.11
C VAL A 468 23.43 -4.89 -9.68
N ILE A 469 22.35 -5.37 -10.31
CA ILE A 469 22.28 -6.73 -10.86
C ILE A 469 21.88 -6.65 -12.33
N ARG A 470 22.60 -7.38 -13.18
CA ARG A 470 22.27 -7.42 -14.61
C ARG A 470 20.94 -8.13 -14.84
N LYS A 471 20.14 -7.63 -15.79
CA LYS A 471 18.76 -8.08 -16.02
C LYS A 471 18.69 -9.56 -16.38
N GLU A 472 19.68 -10.06 -17.10
CA GLU A 472 19.80 -11.45 -17.52
C GLU A 472 20.07 -12.46 -16.39
N ILE A 473 20.68 -12.03 -15.28
CA ILE A 473 20.98 -12.89 -14.13
C ILE A 473 20.08 -12.61 -12.92
N LEU A 474 19.19 -11.61 -13.02
CA LEU A 474 18.33 -11.17 -11.94
C LEU A 474 17.48 -12.31 -11.33
N PRO A 475 16.80 -13.17 -12.12
CA PRO A 475 16.01 -14.27 -11.54
C PRO A 475 16.83 -15.24 -10.69
N ASP A 476 18.04 -15.57 -11.16
CA ASP A 476 18.95 -16.49 -10.48
C ASP A 476 19.54 -15.87 -9.22
N ALA A 477 19.91 -14.58 -9.28
CA ALA A 477 20.36 -13.82 -8.11
C ALA A 477 19.26 -13.74 -7.04
N ILE A 478 18.00 -13.48 -7.43
CA ILE A 478 16.86 -13.46 -6.50
C ILE A 478 16.71 -14.79 -5.78
N LYS A 479 16.83 -15.90 -6.53
CA LYS A 479 16.73 -17.26 -5.97
C LYS A 479 17.89 -17.56 -5.03
N LYS A 480 19.13 -17.29 -5.45
CA LYS A 480 20.34 -17.58 -4.68
C LYS A 480 20.36 -16.83 -3.35
N TYR A 481 20.12 -15.52 -3.40
CA TYR A 481 20.27 -14.63 -2.25
C TYR A 481 18.98 -14.43 -1.45
N ASN A 482 17.92 -15.16 -1.79
CA ASN A 482 16.62 -15.06 -1.12
C ASN A 482 16.10 -13.60 -1.07
N LEU A 483 16.22 -12.91 -2.22
CA LEU A 483 15.90 -11.50 -2.41
C LEU A 483 14.48 -11.27 -2.94
N GLN A 484 13.56 -12.23 -2.78
CA GLN A 484 12.19 -12.10 -3.27
C GLN A 484 11.44 -10.96 -2.58
N ALA A 485 11.91 -10.56 -1.39
CA ALA A 485 11.37 -9.42 -0.68
C ALA A 485 11.92 -8.08 -1.18
N SER A 486 13.00 -8.02 -1.99
CA SER A 486 13.69 -6.80 -2.42
C SER A 486 12.88 -5.95 -3.42
N ILE A 487 13.22 -4.67 -3.54
CA ILE A 487 12.54 -3.75 -4.49
C ILE A 487 13.41 -3.59 -5.74
N VAL A 488 12.87 -3.99 -6.89
CA VAL A 488 13.56 -3.86 -8.17
C VAL A 488 13.25 -2.52 -8.80
N LEU A 489 14.29 -1.77 -9.16
CA LEU A 489 14.24 -0.45 -9.77
C LEU A 489 14.79 -0.52 -11.19
N GLU A 490 14.02 0.01 -12.15
CA GLU A 490 14.50 0.22 -13.52
C GLU A 490 15.14 1.61 -13.70
N ASP A 491 14.81 2.56 -12.82
CA ASP A 491 15.32 3.94 -12.83
C ASP A 491 15.62 4.42 -11.39
N LEU A 492 16.78 5.06 -11.20
CA LEU A 492 17.21 5.66 -9.94
C LEU A 492 16.46 6.97 -9.63
N SER A 493 15.81 7.59 -10.62
CA SER A 493 15.03 8.83 -10.43
C SER A 493 13.92 8.66 -9.38
N VAL A 494 13.39 7.43 -9.27
CA VAL A 494 12.39 7.01 -8.27
C VAL A 494 12.92 7.15 -6.84
N LEU A 495 14.24 7.06 -6.63
CA LEU A 495 14.89 7.26 -5.34
C LEU A 495 15.25 8.74 -5.06
N SER A 496 15.17 9.60 -6.06
CA SER A 496 15.48 11.05 -5.96
C SER A 496 14.25 11.95 -6.00
N ALA A 497 13.07 11.45 -6.33
CA ALA A 497 11.81 12.22 -6.37
C ALA A 497 11.13 12.36 -4.99
N GLY A 498 11.88 12.25 -3.89
CA GLY A 498 11.40 12.36 -2.51
C GLY A 498 11.70 13.71 -1.88
#